data_AF-A0A3D3CWF2-F1
#
_entry.id   AF-A0A3D3CWF2-F1
#
_cell.length_a   1.000
_cell.length_b   1.000
_cell.length_c   1.000
_cell.angle_alpha   90.00
_cell.angle_beta   90.00
_cell.angle_gamma   90.00
#
_symmetry.space_group_name_H-M   'P 1'
#
loop_
_entity.id
_entity.type
_entity.pdbx_description
1 polymer ?
#
loop_
_entity_poly.entity_id
_entity_poly.type
_entity_poly.pdbx_seq_one_letter_code
_entity_poly.pdbx_strand_id
1 'polypeptide(L)'
;QLENSTEVYFDFGRDSLKVFVAADSSLLETVLYTEKSGEMTLLKLSGISNCEGVTGKYKFEIKKDEMVLTLVSDECSDRAEVLDRAVLTRI
;
A
#
# COMPACT_ATOMS: atom_id res chain seq x y z
N GLN A 1 20.09 -11.35 -8.54
CA GLN A 1 18.91 -11.43 -9.43
C GLN A 1 18.57 -9.98 -9.75
N LEU A 2 18.41 -9.57 -11.01
CA LEU A 2 18.09 -8.16 -11.30
C LEU A 2 16.78 -7.80 -10.59
N GLU A 3 16.88 -6.91 -9.61
CA GLU A 3 15.76 -6.27 -8.93
C GLU A 3 15.06 -5.33 -9.91
N ASN A 4 14.14 -5.87 -10.70
CA ASN A 4 13.25 -5.03 -11.49
C ASN A 4 12.20 -4.44 -10.55
N SER A 5 12.59 -3.37 -9.83
CA SER A 5 11.62 -2.51 -9.14
C SER A 5 10.60 -2.01 -10.17
N THR A 6 9.32 -2.14 -9.83
CA THR A 6 8.22 -1.69 -10.67
C THR A 6 7.63 -0.46 -10.00
N GLU A 7 7.58 0.65 -10.73
CA GLU A 7 6.88 1.85 -10.26
C GLU A 7 5.37 1.59 -10.27
N VAL A 8 4.72 1.97 -9.17
CA VAL A 8 3.29 1.75 -8.98
C VAL A 8 2.62 3.01 -8.47
N TYR A 9 1.35 3.19 -8.84
CA TYR A 9 0.49 4.27 -8.34
C TYR A 9 -0.49 3.74 -7.31
N PHE A 10 -0.63 4.50 -6.23
CA PHE A 10 -1.62 4.27 -5.18
C PHE A 10 -2.78 5.25 -5.38
N ASP A 11 -3.91 4.73 -5.84
CA ASP A 11 -5.15 5.49 -6.04
C ASP A 11 -6.07 5.31 -4.84
N PHE A 12 -6.10 6.32 -3.96
CA PHE A 12 -6.93 6.35 -2.75
C PHE A 12 -8.34 6.85 -3.08
N GLY A 13 -9.32 5.96 -2.97
CA GLY A 13 -10.75 6.26 -2.98
C GLY A 13 -11.27 6.71 -1.61
N ARG A 14 -12.55 6.43 -1.32
CA ARG A 14 -13.14 6.76 -0.01
C ARG A 14 -12.75 5.75 1.09
N ASP A 15 -12.83 4.48 0.74
CA ASP A 15 -12.64 3.30 1.61
C ASP A 15 -11.83 2.19 0.93
N SER A 16 -11.36 2.46 -0.28
CA SER A 16 -10.63 1.52 -1.12
C SER A 16 -9.37 2.16 -1.68
N LEU A 17 -8.31 1.38 -1.77
CA LEU A 17 -7.04 1.69 -2.38
C LEU A 17 -6.86 0.75 -3.57
N LYS A 18 -6.56 1.30 -4.74
CA LYS A 18 -6.14 0.53 -5.91
C LYS A 18 -4.68 0.78 -6.19
N VAL A 19 -3.95 -0.28 -6.51
CA VAL A 19 -2.53 -0.21 -6.87
C VAL A 19 -2.39 -0.56 -8.34
N PHE A 20 -1.74 0.31 -9.12
CA PHE A 20 -1.55 0.13 -10.56
C PHE A 20 -0.07 0.13 -10.93
N VAL A 21 0.33 -0.63 -11.95
CA VAL A 21 1.65 -0.45 -12.58
C VAL A 21 1.66 0.89 -13.32
N ALA A 22 2.66 1.73 -13.06
CA ALA A 22 2.74 3.05 -13.67
C ALA A 22 2.90 3.01 -15.20
N ALA A 23 3.62 2.01 -15.70
CA ALA A 23 3.97 1.89 -17.12
C ALA A 23 2.78 1.61 -18.05
N ASP A 24 1.80 0.81 -17.60
CA ASP A 24 0.69 0.35 -18.44
C ASP A 24 -0.70 0.49 -17.80
N SER A 25 -0.76 1.05 -16.58
CA SER A 25 -2.00 1.20 -15.79
C SER A 25 -2.72 -0.13 -15.50
N SER A 26 -2.01 -1.26 -15.54
CA SER A 26 -2.56 -2.54 -15.13
C SER A 26 -2.83 -2.54 -13.62
N LEU A 27 -4.02 -3.01 -13.23
CA LEU A 27 -4.41 -3.13 -11.83
C LEU A 27 -3.66 -4.29 -11.17
N LEU A 28 -2.85 -3.99 -10.16
CA LEU A 28 -2.13 -4.99 -9.36
C LEU A 28 -2.97 -5.46 -8.20
N GLU A 29 -3.51 -4.53 -7.40
CA GLU A 29 -4.23 -4.84 -6.17
C GLU A 29 -5.43 -3.95 -5.94
N THR A 30 -6.46 -4.51 -5.30
CA THR A 30 -7.56 -3.77 -4.69
C THR A 30 -7.58 -4.09 -3.20
N VAL A 31 -7.58 -3.03 -2.39
CA VAL A 31 -7.41 -3.08 -0.94
C VAL A 31 -8.53 -2.26 -0.31
N LEU A 32 -9.18 -2.74 0.74
CA LEU A 32 -9.96 -1.89 1.64
C LEU A 32 -9.01 -1.21 2.59
N TYR A 33 -9.22 0.08 2.84
CA TYR A 33 -8.48 0.78 3.87
C TYR A 33 -9.39 1.55 4.81
N THR A 34 -8.93 1.69 6.05
CA THR A 34 -9.53 2.59 7.04
C THR A 34 -8.43 3.40 7.69
N GLU A 35 -8.72 4.66 7.99
CA GLU A 35 -7.83 5.51 8.79
C GLU A 35 -8.44 5.78 10.16
N LYS A 36 -7.61 5.71 11.20
CA LYS A 36 -7.99 6.08 12.56
C LYS A 36 -6.76 6.54 13.33
N SER A 37 -6.81 7.76 13.88
CA SER A 37 -5.79 8.28 14.78
C SER A 37 -4.35 8.24 14.22
N GLY A 38 -4.17 8.50 12.91
CA GLY A 38 -2.84 8.47 12.25
C GLY A 38 -2.34 7.07 11.90
N GLU A 39 -3.19 6.05 12.05
CA GLU A 39 -2.92 4.69 11.57
C GLU A 39 -3.87 4.33 10.43
N MET A 40 -3.33 3.63 9.45
CA MET A 40 -4.04 3.05 8.31
C MET A 40 -4.08 1.54 8.47
N THR A 41 -5.27 0.96 8.41
CA THR A 41 -5.47 -0.49 8.32
C THR A 41 -5.80 -0.87 6.90
N LEU A 42 -5.08 -1.82 6.32
CA LEU A 42 -5.23 -2.35 4.98
C LEU A 42 -5.75 -3.78 5.02
N LEU A 43 -6.72 -4.10 4.17
CA LEU A 43 -7.21 -5.47 3.94
C LEU A 43 -7.26 -5.72 2.43
N LYS A 44 -6.46 -6.67 1.95
CA LYS A 44 -6.49 -7.04 0.53
C LYS A 44 -7.86 -7.64 0.18
N LEU A 45 -8.47 -7.15 -0.89
CA LEU A 45 -9.65 -7.76 -1.51
C LEU A 45 -9.27 -8.69 -2.66
N SER A 46 -8.36 -8.24 -3.54
CA SER A 46 -7.90 -8.99 -4.71
C SER A 46 -6.56 -8.46 -5.21
N GLY A 47 -5.83 -9.25 -6.00
CA GLY A 47 -4.55 -8.84 -6.59
C GLY A 47 -3.49 -9.94 -6.54
N ILE A 48 -2.23 -9.56 -6.74
CA ILE A 48 -1.13 -10.50 -6.98
C ILE A 48 -0.40 -11.00 -5.73
N SER A 49 -0.39 -10.26 -4.60
CA SER A 49 0.30 -10.71 -3.38
C SER A 49 -0.42 -11.88 -2.71
N ASN A 50 0.25 -12.74 -1.93
CA ASN A 50 -0.45 -13.82 -1.21
C ASN A 50 -1.02 -13.33 0.15
N CYS A 51 -1.60 -12.13 0.19
CA CYS A 51 -2.09 -11.47 1.41
C CYS A 51 -3.62 -11.58 1.61
N GLU A 52 -4.30 -12.62 1.10
CA GLU A 52 -5.75 -12.74 1.22
C GLU A 52 -6.22 -12.83 2.68
N GLY A 53 -7.22 -12.03 3.05
CA GLY A 53 -7.91 -12.13 4.34
C GLY A 53 -7.13 -11.62 5.56
N VAL A 54 -5.89 -11.19 5.38
CA VAL A 54 -5.04 -10.67 6.47
C VAL A 54 -4.93 -9.15 6.44
N THR A 55 -4.98 -8.54 7.63
CA THR A 55 -4.90 -7.09 7.79
C THR A 55 -3.48 -6.63 8.09
N GLY A 56 -3.09 -5.52 7.46
CA GLY A 56 -1.87 -4.79 7.77
C GLY A 56 -2.20 -3.46 8.44
N LYS A 57 -1.39 -3.03 9.40
CA LYS A 57 -1.50 -1.76 10.10
C LYS A 57 -0.21 -0.97 9.95
N TYR A 58 -0.35 0.27 9.55
CA TYR A 58 0.74 1.18 9.25
C TYR A 58 0.44 2.54 9.89
N LYS A 59 1.42 3.15 10.53
CA LYS A 59 1.37 4.60 10.78
C LYS A 59 1.55 5.32 9.46
N PHE A 60 0.88 6.45 9.30
CA PHE A 60 1.13 7.32 8.16
C PHE A 60 1.40 8.75 8.62
N GLU A 61 2.36 9.38 7.95
CA GLU A 61 2.65 10.80 8.09
C GLU A 61 2.61 11.45 6.72
N ILE A 62 1.84 12.54 6.59
CA ILE A 62 1.81 13.34 5.36
C ILE A 62 2.58 14.64 5.60
N LYS A 63 3.62 14.88 4.79
CA LYS A 63 4.42 16.11 4.82
C LYS A 63 4.50 16.67 3.40
N LYS A 64 3.78 17.76 3.16
CA LYS A 64 3.62 18.38 1.83
C LYS A 64 3.03 17.37 0.83
N ASP A 65 3.85 16.90 -0.10
CA ASP A 65 3.47 16.02 -1.20
C ASP A 65 3.93 14.57 -0.96
N GLU A 66 4.54 14.28 0.20
CA GLU A 66 4.99 12.94 0.57
C GLU A 66 4.13 12.35 1.67
N MET A 67 3.79 11.07 1.51
CA MET A 67 3.21 10.22 2.55
C MET A 67 4.22 9.14 2.90
N VAL A 68 4.59 9.05 4.18
CA VAL A 68 5.46 7.98 4.68
C VAL A 68 4.60 6.97 5.43
N LEU A 69 4.69 5.70 5.04
CA LEU A 69 4.10 4.59 5.77
C LEU A 69 5.16 3.97 6.71
N THR A 70 4.77 3.56 7.90
CA THR A 70 5.68 2.84 8.82
C THR A 70 4.93 1.66 9.40
N LEU A 71 5.52 0.46 9.29
CA LEU A 71 4.89 -0.76 9.75
C LEU A 71 4.61 -0.69 11.26
N VAL A 72 3.37 -1.01 11.63
CA VAL A 72 2.99 -1.29 13.03
C VAL A 72 2.87 -2.79 13.23
N SER A 73 2.09 -3.45 12.38
CA SER A 73 1.91 -4.91 12.36
C SER A 73 1.29 -5.33 11.04
N ASP A 74 1.82 -6.35 10.38
CA ASP A 74 1.17 -6.94 9.21
C ASP A 74 1.49 -8.43 9.18
N GLU A 75 0.45 -9.25 9.11
CA GLU A 75 0.59 -10.71 9.04
C GLU A 75 1.05 -11.17 7.65
N CYS A 76 0.94 -10.32 6.63
CA CYS A 76 1.50 -10.58 5.31
C CYS A 76 2.91 -10.01 5.18
N SER A 77 3.93 -10.86 5.21
CA SER A 77 5.35 -10.46 5.05
C SER A 77 5.60 -9.72 3.75
N ASP A 78 5.02 -10.19 2.64
CA ASP A 78 5.25 -9.64 1.30
C ASP A 78 4.80 -8.18 1.22
N ARG A 79 3.67 -7.86 1.86
CA ARG A 79 3.16 -6.48 1.94
C ARG A 79 3.93 -5.66 2.98
N ALA A 80 4.26 -6.27 4.12
CA ALA A 80 4.99 -5.61 5.19
C ALA A 80 6.37 -5.11 4.72
N GLU A 81 7.10 -5.94 3.98
CA GLU A 81 8.42 -5.63 3.47
C GLU A 81 8.39 -4.50 2.43
N VAL A 82 7.36 -4.46 1.59
CA VAL A 82 7.20 -3.41 0.57
C VAL A 82 6.73 -2.08 1.16
N LEU A 83 5.83 -2.12 2.15
CA LEU A 83 5.21 -0.91 2.68
C LEU A 83 5.90 -0.32 3.92
N ASP A 84 6.77 -1.07 4.62
CA ASP A 84 7.51 -0.51 5.74
C ASP A 84 8.47 0.58 5.24
N ARG A 85 8.25 1.82 5.72
CA ARG A 85 9.01 3.02 5.34
C ARG A 85 8.85 3.41 3.87
N ALA A 86 7.82 2.92 3.20
CA ALA A 86 7.48 3.36 1.86
C ALA A 86 7.17 4.86 1.85
N VAL A 87 7.74 5.57 0.87
CA VAL A 87 7.47 6.99 0.62
C VAL A 87 6.66 7.10 -0.66
N LEU A 88 5.40 7.50 -0.53
CA LEU A 88 4.50 7.74 -1.64
C LEU A 88 4.51 9.23 -1.95
N THR A 89 4.76 9.59 -3.21
CA THR A 89 4.75 10.99 -3.66
C THR A 89 3.45 11.27 -4.42
N ARG A 90 2.80 12.39 -4.10
CA ARG A 90 1.63 12.87 -4.83
C ARG A 90 2.03 13.26 -6.25
N ILE A 91 1.29 12.74 -7.23
CA ILE A 91 1.42 13.04 -8.66
C ILE A 91 0.28 13.93 -9.17
#